data_AF-A0A227JFD2-F1
#
_entry.id   AF-A0A227JFD2-F1
#
_cell.length_a   1.000
_cell.length_b   1.000
_cell.length_c   1.000
_cell.angle_alpha   90.00
_cell.angle_beta   90.00
_cell.angle_gamma   90.00
#
_symmetry.space_group_name_H-M   'P 1'
#
loop_
_entity.id
_entity.type
_entity.pdbx_description
1 polymer ?
#
loop_
_entity_poly.entity_id
_entity_poly.type
_entity_poly.pdbx_seq_one_letter_code
_entity_poly.pdbx_strand_id
1 'polypeptide(L)'
;ECTEMDLSVFKSNDGKSQLKVTYSGEPYQGEGHALVHEFWSLNTKKQKQTFKDQFVRPHLADKHRPFEEASPTRVVANQHRFRLPQFVIARKSGRFWKLRDKIFEDELK
;
A
#
# COMPACT_ATOMS: atom_id res chain seq x y z
N GLU A 1 13.15 -2.35 7.74
CA GLU A 1 12.58 -3.35 6.82
C GLU A 1 11.07 -3.36 6.98
N CYS A 2 10.32 -3.62 5.91
CA CYS A 2 8.88 -3.84 6.02
C CYS A 2 8.65 -5.30 6.37
N THR A 3 7.87 -5.59 7.41
CA THR A 3 7.62 -6.97 7.85
C THR A 3 6.19 -7.42 7.60
N GLU A 4 5.24 -6.49 7.55
CA GLU A 4 3.85 -6.80 7.22
C GLU A 4 3.24 -5.75 6.30
N MET A 5 2.28 -6.19 5.48
CA MET A 5 1.42 -5.33 4.67
C MET A 5 -0.04 -5.82 4.78
N ASP A 6 -0.90 -4.94 5.29
CA ASP A 6 -2.34 -5.19 5.43
C ASP A 6 -3.16 -4.23 4.54
N LEU A 7 -4.19 -4.78 3.88
CA LEU A 7 -5.13 -4.01 3.09
C LEU A 7 -6.51 -4.07 3.73
N SER A 8 -7.11 -2.91 3.96
CA SER A 8 -8.46 -2.80 4.52
C SER A 8 -9.29 -1.74 3.82
N VAL A 9 -10.61 -1.86 3.93
CA VAL A 9 -11.53 -0.82 3.44
C VAL A 9 -11.69 0.26 4.49
N PHE A 10 -11.40 1.49 4.12
CA PHE A 10 -11.57 2.67 4.95
C PHE A 10 -12.71 3.55 4.41
N LYS A 11 -13.53 4.12 5.29
CA LYS A 11 -14.53 5.12 4.90
C LYS A 11 -13.98 6.51 5.22
N SER A 12 -13.85 7.35 4.18
CA SER A 12 -13.48 8.75 4.40
C SER A 12 -14.61 9.54 5.05
N ASN A 13 -14.31 10.73 5.58
CA ASN A 13 -15.31 11.61 6.18
C ASN A 13 -16.47 11.96 5.22
N ASP A 14 -16.20 11.97 3.91
CA ASP A 14 -17.21 12.19 2.86
C ASP A 14 -18.08 10.95 2.55
N GLY A 15 -17.94 9.88 3.34
CA GLY A 15 -18.69 8.62 3.19
C GLY A 15 -18.19 7.71 2.07
N LYS A 16 -17.16 8.11 1.32
CA LYS A 16 -16.61 7.32 0.20
C LYS A 16 -15.68 6.21 0.70
N SER A 17 -15.77 5.04 0.09
CA SER A 17 -14.83 3.95 0.35
C SER A 17 -13.48 4.22 -0.29
N GLN A 18 -12.43 4.04 0.49
CA GLN A 18 -11.03 4.08 0.10
C GLN A 18 -10.37 2.75 0.48
N LEU A 19 -9.33 2.39 -0.26
CA LEU A 19 -8.43 1.33 0.16
C LEU A 19 -7.38 1.95 1.09
N LYS A 20 -7.21 1.37 2.28
CA LYS A 20 -6.12 1.67 3.19
C LYS A 20 -5.09 0.55 3.08
N VAL A 21 -3.84 0.91 2.85
CA VAL A 21 -2.69 0.01 2.94
C VAL A 21 -1.90 0.40 4.18
N THR A 22 -1.61 -0.58 5.04
CA THR A 22 -0.79 -0.40 6.23
C THR A 22 0.48 -1.20 6.07
N TYR A 23 1.62 -0.52 6.18
CA TYR A 23 2.92 -1.14 6.23
C TYR A 23 3.42 -1.08 7.68
N SER A 24 3.85 -2.21 8.21
CA SER A 24 4.51 -2.29 9.52
C SER A 24 5.98 -2.68 9.35
N GLY A 25 6.82 -2.15 10.24
CA GLY A 25 8.22 -2.51 10.34
C GLY A 25 8.59 -2.97 11.74
N GLU A 26 9.80 -3.52 11.86
CA GLU A 26 10.33 -3.94 13.15
C GLU A 26 10.42 -2.77 14.15
N PRO A 27 10.17 -3.03 15.44
CA PRO A 27 10.39 -2.06 16.51
C PRO A 27 11.86 -1.66 16.55
N TYR A 28 12.15 -0.39 16.83
CA TYR A 28 13.52 0.10 17.00
C TYR A 28 13.68 0.71 18.40
N GLN A 29 14.61 0.15 19.19
CA GLN A 29 15.09 0.69 20.46
C GLN A 29 14.02 1.31 21.39
N GLY A 30 13.05 0.50 21.81
CA GLY A 30 12.02 0.92 22.78
C GLY A 30 10.86 1.71 22.18
N GLU A 31 10.89 1.99 20.87
CA GLU A 31 9.70 2.43 20.13
C GLU A 31 8.92 1.21 19.63
N GLY A 32 7.59 1.32 19.57
CA GLY A 32 6.74 0.29 18.99
C GLY A 32 6.93 0.13 17.48
N HIS A 33 6.18 -0.78 16.86
CA HIS A 33 6.23 -0.97 15.40
C HIS A 33 6.00 0.34 14.64
N ALA A 34 6.88 0.63 13.69
CA ALA A 34 6.70 1.75 12.78
C ALA A 34 5.51 1.45 11.86
N LEU A 35 4.48 2.30 11.89
CA LEU A 35 3.29 2.18 11.05
C LEU A 35 3.24 3.31 10.02
N VAL A 36 3.13 2.93 8.75
CA VAL A 36 2.92 3.85 7.63
C VAL A 36 1.64 3.48 6.92
N HIS A 37 0.77 4.48 6.70
CA HIS A 37 -0.50 4.29 6.02
C HIS A 37 -0.51 4.99 4.66
N GLU A 38 -1.09 4.32 3.67
CA GLU A 38 -1.33 4.85 2.34
C GLU A 38 -2.82 4.68 2.01
N PHE A 39 -3.44 5.71 1.43
CA PHE A 39 -4.86 5.72 1.13
C PHE A 39 -5.10 5.92 -0.35
N TRP A 40 -5.92 5.04 -0.94
CA TRP A 40 -6.27 5.07 -2.35
C TRP A 40 -7.78 5.29 -2.52
N SER A 41 -8.13 6.44 -3.09
CA SER A 41 -9.47 6.65 -3.64
C SER A 41 -9.55 5.98 -5.00
N LEU A 42 -10.58 5.16 -5.25
CA LEU A 42 -10.75 4.41 -6.50
C LEU A 42 -12.07 4.75 -7.22
N ASN A 43 -12.49 6.02 -7.13
CA ASN A 43 -13.80 6.46 -7.61
C ASN A 43 -13.77 6.90 -9.08
N THR A 44 -12.68 7.53 -9.52
CA THR A 44 -12.54 8.06 -10.89
C THR A 44 -11.59 7.22 -11.74
N LYS A 45 -11.70 7.31 -13.08
CA LYS A 45 -10.78 6.61 -13.99
C LYS A 45 -9.31 6.97 -13.74
N LYS A 46 -9.02 8.26 -13.56
CA LYS A 46 -7.66 8.75 -13.25
C LYS A 46 -7.12 8.14 -11.96
N GLN A 47 -7.94 8.10 -10.91
CA GLN A 47 -7.60 7.49 -9.62
C GLN A 47 -7.26 6.00 -9.77
N LYS A 48 -8.10 5.24 -10.48
CA LYS A 48 -7.87 3.81 -10.75
C LYS A 48 -6.59 3.57 -11.55
N GLN A 49 -6.31 4.43 -12.54
CA GLN A 49 -5.08 4.35 -13.32
C GLN A 49 -3.85 4.63 -12.45
N THR A 50 -3.86 5.69 -11.64
CA THR A 50 -2.76 6.00 -10.72
C THR A 50 -2.52 4.86 -9.74
N PHE A 51 -3.58 4.26 -9.19
CA PHE A 51 -3.46 3.07 -8.34
C PHE A 51 -2.84 1.88 -9.08
N LYS A 52 -3.26 1.62 -10.33
CA LYS A 52 -2.70 0.54 -11.14
C LYS A 52 -1.19 0.75 -11.36
N ASP A 53 -0.80 1.97 -11.69
CA ASP A 53 0.58 2.29 -12.03
C ASP A 53 1.52 2.31 -10.81
N GLN A 54 1.06 2.87 -9.69
CA GLN A 54 1.91 3.11 -8.51
C GLN A 54 1.78 2.05 -7.41
N PHE A 55 0.67 1.32 -7.36
CA PHE A 55 0.46 0.24 -6.39
C PHE A 55 0.48 -1.13 -7.06
N VAL A 56 -0.44 -1.39 -7.99
CA VAL A 56 -0.62 -2.75 -8.54
C VAL A 56 0.63 -3.25 -9.25
N ARG A 57 1.18 -2.48 -10.21
CA ARG A 57 2.35 -2.88 -10.99
C ARG A 57 3.55 -3.31 -10.13
N PRO A 58 4.02 -2.51 -9.14
CA PRO A 58 5.16 -2.91 -8.33
C PRO A 58 4.82 -4.02 -7.31
N HIS A 59 3.59 -4.07 -6.79
CA HIS A 59 3.21 -5.06 -5.77
C HIS A 59 2.73 -6.40 -6.36
N LEU A 60 2.42 -6.49 -7.65
CA LEU A 60 1.90 -7.74 -8.21
C LEU A 60 2.99 -8.83 -8.20
N ALA A 61 2.76 -9.91 -7.45
CA ALA A 61 3.71 -11.02 -7.36
C ALA A 61 3.88 -11.76 -8.70
N ASP A 62 2.76 -12.00 -9.38
CA ASP A 62 2.74 -12.64 -10.70
C ASP A 62 2.44 -11.61 -11.80
N LYS A 63 3.49 -11.17 -12.49
CA LYS A 63 3.41 -10.19 -13.58
C LYS A 63 2.69 -10.73 -14.82
N HIS A 64 2.53 -12.05 -14.97
CA HIS A 64 1.87 -12.67 -16.13
C HIS A 64 0.35 -12.68 -16.02
N ARG A 65 -0.19 -12.58 -14.81
CA ARG A 65 -1.64 -12.51 -14.58
C ARG A 65 -2.05 -11.09 -14.18
N PRO A 66 -2.53 -10.25 -15.12
CA PRO A 66 -2.89 -8.88 -14.79
C PRO A 66 -3.98 -8.81 -13.70
N PHE A 67 -3.97 -7.72 -12.95
CA PHE A 67 -4.99 -7.39 -11.96
C PHE A 67 -5.71 -6.11 -12.40
N GLU A 68 -6.99 -6.24 -12.76
CA GLU A 68 -7.81 -5.17 -13.34
C GLU A 68 -8.87 -4.63 -12.36
N GLU A 69 -9.05 -5.30 -11.23
CA GLU A 69 -10.02 -4.90 -10.21
C GLU A 69 -9.58 -3.60 -9.54
N ALA A 70 -10.51 -2.66 -9.42
CA ALA A 70 -10.22 -1.32 -8.89
C ALA A 70 -11.35 -0.83 -7.98
N SER A 71 -11.94 -1.72 -7.20
CA SER A 71 -12.82 -1.38 -6.08
C SER A 71 -12.16 -1.78 -4.76
N PRO A 72 -12.21 -0.95 -3.69
CA PRO A 72 -11.50 -1.23 -2.45
C PRO A 72 -11.73 -2.63 -1.89
N THR A 73 -12.99 -3.10 -1.90
CA THR A 73 -13.37 -4.43 -1.42
C THR A 73 -12.76 -5.57 -2.25
N ARG A 74 -12.73 -5.45 -3.58
CA ARG A 74 -12.13 -6.46 -4.46
C ARG A 74 -10.61 -6.50 -4.32
N VAL A 75 -9.97 -5.35 -4.10
CA VAL A 75 -8.53 -5.30 -3.84
C VAL A 75 -8.19 -6.02 -2.53
N VAL A 76 -8.91 -5.74 -1.44
CA VAL A 76 -8.72 -6.42 -0.14
C VAL A 76 -8.92 -7.93 -0.28
N ALA A 77 -9.98 -8.37 -0.96
CA ALA A 77 -10.24 -9.80 -1.18
C ALA A 77 -9.12 -10.53 -1.97
N ASN A 78 -8.30 -9.77 -2.71
CA ASN A 78 -7.17 -10.29 -3.48
C ASN A 78 -5.81 -9.89 -2.88
N GLN A 79 -5.74 -9.51 -1.60
CA GLN A 79 -4.50 -9.10 -0.94
C GLN A 79 -3.35 -10.10 -1.14
N HIS A 80 -3.64 -11.40 -1.11
CA HIS A 80 -2.68 -12.49 -1.32
C HIS A 80 -1.94 -12.44 -2.67
N ARG A 81 -2.43 -11.67 -3.65
CA ARG A 81 -1.76 -11.49 -4.95
C ARG A 81 -0.67 -10.42 -4.93
N PHE A 82 -0.63 -9.61 -3.87
CA PHE A 82 0.31 -8.53 -3.71
C PHE A 82 1.46 -8.95 -2.80
N ARG A 83 2.69 -8.78 -3.27
CA ARG A 83 3.90 -8.97 -2.49
C ARG A 83 4.19 -7.77 -1.62
N LEU A 84 4.83 -8.04 -0.50
CA LEU A 84 5.39 -7.07 0.43
C LEU A 84 6.60 -6.35 -0.22
N PRO A 85 6.74 -5.02 -0.10
CA PRO A 85 8.01 -4.35 -0.39
C PRO A 85 9.06 -4.68 0.67
N GLN A 86 10.34 -4.79 0.30
CA GLN A 86 11.42 -5.05 1.25
C GLN A 86 11.64 -3.86 2.21
N PHE A 87 11.58 -2.64 1.67
CA PHE A 87 11.70 -1.43 2.46
C PHE A 87 10.61 -0.42 2.11
N VAL A 88 10.09 0.23 3.13
CA VAL A 88 9.17 1.38 3.00
C VAL A 88 9.89 2.60 3.52
N ILE A 89 10.10 3.59 2.65
CA ILE A 89 10.74 4.85 2.99
C ILE A 89 9.63 5.88 3.20
N ALA A 90 9.55 6.41 4.42
CA ALA A 90 8.61 7.46 4.78
C ALA A 90 9.34 8.66 5.40
N ARG A 91 8.72 9.82 5.32
CA ARG A 91 9.17 11.04 6.01
C ARG A 91 8.13 11.48 7.04
N LYS A 92 8.59 11.99 8.17
CA LYS A 92 7.72 12.57 9.19
C LYS A 92 7.14 13.89 8.67
N SER A 93 5.82 14.04 8.74
CA SER A 93 5.07 15.22 8.30
C SER A 93 4.09 15.60 9.41
N GLY A 94 4.55 16.41 10.36
CA GLY A 94 3.80 16.71 11.57
C GLY A 94 3.67 15.46 12.45
N ARG A 95 2.44 15.08 12.78
CA ARG A 95 2.15 13.88 13.60
C ARG A 95 2.07 12.58 12.80
N PHE A 96 2.17 12.63 11.47
CA PHE A 96 1.96 11.47 10.60
C PHE A 96 3.19 11.17 9.75
N TRP A 97 3.36 9.91 9.38
CA TRP A 97 4.33 9.49 8.37
C TRP A 97 3.73 9.61 6.97
N LYS A 98 4.45 10.26 6.07
CA LYS A 98 4.12 10.29 4.63
C LYS A 98 5.04 9.34 3.89
N LEU A 99 4.45 8.38 3.21
CA LEU A 99 5.14 7.49 2.29
C LEU A 99 5.87 8.31 1.21
N ARG A 100 7.13 7.97 0.95
CA ARG A 100 7.96 8.56 -0.10
C ARG A 100 8.26 7.55 -1.19
N ASP A 101 8.69 6.35 -0.79
CA ASP A 101 9.13 5.33 -1.73
C ASP A 101 8.97 3.91 -1.14
N LYS A 102 9.00 2.91 -2.03
CA LYS A 102 8.95 1.48 -1.69
C LYS A 102 10.00 0.77 -2.51
N ILE A 103 10.89 0.04 -1.85
CA ILE A 103 11.93 -0.74 -2.51
C ILE A 103 11.56 -2.20 -2.41
N PHE A 104 11.56 -2.88 -3.55
CA PHE A 104 11.31 -4.31 -3.64
C PHE A 104 12.62 -5.10 -3.78
N GLU A 105 12.57 -6.37 -3.39
CA GLU A 105 13.75 -7.24 -3.39
C GLU A 105 14.42 -7.36 -4.78
N ASP A 106 13.63 -7.34 -5.86
CA ASP A 106 14.14 -7.40 -7.24
C ASP A 106 14.85 -6.13 -7.72
N GLU A 107 14.65 -5.00 -7.03
CA GLU A 107 15.26 -3.71 -7.37
C GLU A 107 16.63 -3.50 -6.71
N LEU A 108 17.01 -4.38 -5.77
CA LEU A 108 18.28 -4.33 -5.04
C LEU A 108 19.42 -5.12 -5.71
N LYS A 109 19.17 -5.68 -6.90
CA LYS A 109 20.14 -6.49 -7.67
C LYS A 109 21.06 -5.66 -8.55
#